data_AF-A0A7S4JI22-F1
#
_entry.id   AF-A0A7S4JI22-F1
#
_cell.length_a   1.000
_cell.length_b   1.000
_cell.length_c   1.000
_cell.angle_alpha   90.00
_cell.angle_beta   90.00
_cell.angle_gamma   90.00
#
_symmetry.space_group_name_H-M   'P 1'
#
loop_
_entity.id
_entity.type
_entity.pdbx_description
1 polymer ?
#
loop_
_entity_poly.entity_id
_entity_poly.type
_entity_poly.pdbx_seq_one_letter_code
_entity_poly.pdbx_strand_id
1 'polypeptide(L)'
;STEDKQTDTKASEKVLLEPYIASANTGEKKLIPTTKAYKNEQFLLSYAARQIRVQCEFQEPAVRLSQCGVMGTILFFGSARSMSLQDYTDTKTKLEAELKDASEEKRCALTLRLQKLEKTRWMCDSYEVLRDLAR
;
A
#
# COMPACT_ATOMS: atom_id res chain seq x y z
N SER A 1 10.53 55.20 9.99
CA SER A 1 11.25 53.93 9.85
C SER A 1 10.87 53.07 11.04
N THR A 2 9.94 52.14 10.83
CA THR A 2 10.17 50.66 10.83
C THR A 2 10.15 50.11 12.25
N GLU A 3 9.45 49.04 12.62
CA GLU A 3 8.60 48.06 11.93
C GLU A 3 7.96 47.20 13.05
N ASP A 4 6.72 46.76 12.82
CA ASP A 4 6.09 45.66 13.56
C ASP A 4 6.93 44.38 13.48
N LYS A 5 6.93 43.58 14.56
CA LYS A 5 6.93 42.11 14.45
C LYS A 5 6.44 41.46 15.73
N GLN A 6 5.15 41.13 15.68
CA GLN A 6 4.46 40.22 16.57
C GLN A 6 4.85 38.79 16.21
N THR A 7 5.46 38.04 17.14
CA THR A 7 5.72 36.61 16.98
C THR A 7 4.88 35.82 17.97
N ASP A 8 3.72 35.39 17.47
CA ASP A 8 2.81 34.43 18.09
C ASP A 8 3.50 33.06 18.16
N THR A 9 3.92 32.64 19.35
CA THR A 9 4.48 31.30 19.58
C THR A 9 3.56 30.55 20.54
N LYS A 10 2.51 29.93 19.99
CA LYS A 10 1.71 28.93 20.72
C LYS A 10 2.59 27.72 21.01
N ALA A 11 3.19 27.69 22.20
CA ALA A 11 3.77 26.48 22.75
C ALA A 11 2.65 25.44 22.94
N SER A 12 2.76 24.31 22.26
CA SER A 12 1.90 23.15 22.47
C SER A 12 2.09 22.64 23.89
N GLU A 13 1.09 22.87 24.73
CA GLU A 13 1.06 22.43 26.10
C GLU A 13 1.11 20.90 26.15
N LYS A 14 2.27 20.37 26.52
CA LYS A 14 2.52 18.95 26.69
C LYS A 14 1.78 18.51 27.94
N VAL A 15 0.54 18.02 27.78
CA VAL A 15 -0.24 17.45 28.88
C VAL A 15 0.52 16.24 29.41
N LEU A 16 1.26 16.45 30.50
CA LEU A 16 1.92 15.42 31.26
C LEU A 16 0.79 14.62 31.93
N LEU A 17 0.55 13.39 31.47
CA LEU A 17 -0.41 12.49 32.13
C LEU A 17 0.08 12.25 33.56
N GLU A 18 -0.62 12.82 34.54
CA GLU A 18 -0.34 12.61 35.95
C GLU A 18 -0.41 11.10 36.27
N PRO A 19 0.45 10.62 37.19
CA PRO A 19 0.46 9.21 37.57
C PRO A 19 -0.90 8.81 38.14
N TYR A 20 -1.40 7.66 37.71
CA TYR A 20 -2.68 7.12 38.17
C TYR A 20 -2.64 6.85 39.68
N ILE A 21 -3.38 7.65 40.46
CA ILE A 21 -3.61 7.44 41.88
C ILE A 21 -4.90 6.62 42.03
N ALA A 22 -4.76 5.35 42.42
CA ALA A 22 -5.92 4.51 42.73
C ALA A 22 -6.64 5.06 43.98
N SER A 23 -7.83 5.62 43.81
CA SER A 23 -8.61 6.16 44.94
C SER A 23 -9.06 5.03 45.87
N ALA A 24 -8.62 5.06 47.12
CA ALA A 24 -8.99 4.13 48.19
C ALA A 24 -10.41 4.41 48.74
N ASN A 25 -11.43 4.41 47.88
CA ASN A 25 -12.83 4.55 48.28
C ASN A 25 -13.59 3.24 48.05
N THR A 26 -13.72 2.48 49.13
CA THR A 26 -14.48 1.24 49.28
C THR A 26 -15.99 1.52 49.31
N GLY A 27 -16.55 1.86 48.15
CA GLY A 27 -17.96 1.64 47.85
C GLY A 27 -18.03 0.72 46.64
N GLU A 28 -19.00 -0.19 46.57
CA GLU A 28 -19.19 -1.14 45.46
C GLU A 28 -19.49 -0.40 44.14
N LYS A 29 -18.47 0.20 43.55
CA LYS A 29 -18.54 0.81 42.23
C LYS A 29 -18.49 -0.32 41.22
N LYS A 30 -19.60 -0.53 40.52
CA LYS A 30 -19.65 -1.38 39.33
C LYS A 30 -18.66 -0.84 38.30
N LEU A 31 -17.49 -1.47 38.20
CA LEU A 31 -16.45 -1.09 37.25
C LEU A 31 -16.91 -1.47 35.84
N ILE A 32 -16.99 -0.48 34.94
CA ILE A 32 -17.24 -0.74 33.52
C ILE A 32 -15.87 -0.98 32.87
N PRO A 33 -15.63 -2.18 32.30
CA PRO A 33 -14.34 -2.46 31.68
C PRO A 33 -14.17 -1.63 30.41
N THR A 34 -13.04 -0.93 30.31
CA THR A 34 -12.66 -0.16 29.12
C THR A 34 -12.34 -1.09 27.95
N THR A 35 -12.65 -0.66 26.73
CA THR A 35 -12.24 -1.34 25.50
C THR A 35 -10.73 -1.45 25.44
N LYS A 36 -10.22 -2.67 25.36
CA LYS A 36 -8.77 -2.92 25.20
C LYS A 36 -8.27 -2.25 23.92
N ALA A 37 -7.07 -1.67 23.96
CA ALA A 37 -6.53 -0.90 22.84
C ALA A 37 -6.49 -1.67 21.52
N TYR A 38 -6.16 -2.96 21.55
CA TYR A 38 -6.14 -3.83 20.36
C TYR A 38 -7.53 -4.20 19.81
N LYS A 39 -8.61 -3.81 20.49
CA LYS A 39 -10.00 -3.91 20.00
C LYS A 39 -10.59 -2.55 19.64
N ASN A 40 -9.83 -1.47 19.81
CA ASN A 40 -10.26 -0.11 19.47
C ASN A 40 -9.75 0.22 18.06
N GLU A 41 -10.62 0.11 17.07
CA GLU A 41 -10.29 0.36 15.66
C GLU A 41 -9.87 1.81 15.41
N GLN A 42 -10.52 2.79 16.05
CA GLN A 42 -10.15 4.21 15.93
C GLN A 42 -8.70 4.44 16.39
N PHE A 43 -8.28 3.81 17.49
CA PHE A 43 -6.90 3.84 17.94
C PHE A 43 -5.96 3.14 16.94
N LEU A 44 -6.28 1.92 16.51
CA LEU A 44 -5.43 1.13 15.62
C LEU A 44 -5.22 1.78 14.24
N LEU A 45 -6.20 2.52 13.74
CA LEU A 45 -6.09 3.26 12.47
C LEU A 45 -5.35 4.59 12.61
N SER A 46 -5.22 5.11 13.84
CA SER A 46 -4.54 6.38 14.11
C SER A 46 -3.02 6.34 13.85
N TYR A 47 -2.41 7.52 13.79
CA TYR A 47 -0.95 7.65 13.70
C TYR A 47 -0.24 7.02 14.92
N ALA A 48 -0.82 7.15 16.12
CA ALA A 48 -0.24 6.63 17.36
C ALA A 48 -0.03 5.12 17.34
N ALA A 49 -0.88 4.37 16.63
CA ALA A 49 -0.77 2.92 16.49
C ALA A 49 0.04 2.47 15.26
N ARG A 50 0.70 3.38 14.52
CA ARG A 50 1.48 3.02 13.32
C ARG A 50 2.52 1.93 13.62
N GLN A 51 3.25 2.04 14.74
CA GLN A 51 4.27 1.07 15.11
C GLN A 51 3.67 -0.33 15.29
N ILE A 52 2.47 -0.43 15.87
CA ILE A 52 1.76 -1.71 16.04
C ILE A 52 1.42 -2.30 14.68
N ARG A 53 0.86 -1.51 13.76
CA ARG A 53 0.55 -1.98 12.39
C ARG A 53 1.79 -2.49 11.67
N VAL A 54 2.92 -1.78 11.76
CA VAL A 54 4.18 -2.24 11.17
C VAL A 54 4.58 -3.61 11.72
N GLN A 55 4.49 -3.82 13.04
CA GLN A 55 4.77 -5.13 13.64
C GLN A 55 3.81 -6.22 13.12
N CYS A 56 2.54 -5.89 12.95
CA CYS A 56 1.57 -6.82 12.36
C CYS A 56 1.95 -7.20 10.92
N GLU A 57 2.33 -6.25 10.07
CA GLU A 57 2.75 -6.52 8.68
C GLU A 57 4.00 -7.42 8.59
N PHE A 58 4.84 -7.44 9.62
CA PHE A 58 5.97 -8.38 9.69
C PHE A 58 5.57 -9.76 10.19
N GLN A 59 4.74 -9.82 11.24
CA GLN A 59 4.47 -11.07 11.97
C GLN A 59 3.35 -11.89 11.32
N GLU A 60 2.27 -11.24 10.92
CA GLU A 60 1.08 -11.94 10.44
C GLU A 60 1.35 -12.75 9.16
N PRO A 61 2.10 -12.23 8.16
CA PRO A 61 2.41 -13.01 6.96
C PRO A 61 3.25 -14.27 7.29
N ALA A 62 4.20 -14.16 8.22
CA ALA A 62 5.03 -15.30 8.63
C ALA A 62 4.18 -16.41 9.27
N VAL A 63 3.25 -16.03 10.18
CA VAL A 63 2.32 -16.98 10.81
C VAL A 63 1.41 -17.62 9.75
N ARG A 64 0.86 -16.82 8.83
CA ARG A 64 -0.02 -17.31 7.77
C ARG A 64 0.68 -18.31 6.85
N LEU A 65 1.89 -17.99 6.39
CA LEU A 65 2.69 -18.87 5.54
C LEU A 65 3.02 -20.19 6.25
N SER A 66 3.38 -20.13 7.53
CA SER A 66 3.64 -21.32 8.34
C SER A 66 2.40 -22.21 8.47
N GLN A 67 1.22 -21.64 8.71
CA GLN A 67 -0.04 -22.39 8.78
C GLN A 67 -0.42 -23.06 7.46
N CYS A 68 -0.03 -22.45 6.32
CA CYS A 68 -0.20 -23.04 5.00
C CYS A 68 0.89 -24.08 4.64
N GLY A 69 1.80 -24.41 5.56
CA GLY A 69 2.87 -25.39 5.32
C GLY A 69 3.96 -24.91 4.36
N VAL A 70 4.09 -23.61 4.13
CA VAL A 70 5.13 -23.05 3.26
C VAL A 70 6.46 -23.09 4.00
N MET A 71 7.35 -24.01 3.62
CA MET A 71 8.67 -24.19 4.25
C MET A 71 9.82 -23.52 3.51
N GLY A 72 9.62 -23.17 2.24
CA GLY A 72 10.62 -22.54 1.38
C GLY A 72 9.94 -21.66 0.34
N THR A 73 10.66 -20.63 -0.11
CA THR A 73 10.15 -19.68 -1.11
C THR A 73 11.21 -19.49 -2.18
N ILE A 74 10.79 -19.62 -3.45
CA ILE A 74 11.58 -19.19 -4.61
C ILE A 74 10.99 -17.86 -5.04
N LEU A 75 11.79 -16.79 -4.99
CA LEU A 75 11.34 -15.44 -5.32
C LEU A 75 11.83 -15.03 -6.72
N PHE A 76 10.89 -14.80 -7.62
CA PHE A 76 11.15 -14.27 -8.94
C PHE A 76 10.92 -12.76 -8.96
N PHE A 77 11.84 -12.03 -9.60
CA PHE A 77 11.69 -10.60 -9.85
C PHE A 77 11.50 -10.35 -11.34
N GLY A 78 10.63 -9.40 -11.66
CA GLY A 78 10.33 -9.03 -13.04
C GLY A 78 9.90 -7.58 -13.14
N SER A 79 9.84 -7.07 -14.37
CA SER A 79 9.28 -5.73 -14.58
C SER A 79 7.79 -5.73 -14.28
N ALA A 80 7.30 -4.71 -13.58
CA ALA A 80 5.85 -4.48 -13.41
C ALA A 80 5.12 -4.25 -14.75
N ARG A 81 5.86 -4.04 -15.85
CA ARG A 81 5.34 -3.88 -17.21
C ARG A 81 5.30 -5.18 -18.01
N SER A 82 5.87 -6.27 -17.49
CA SER A 82 5.80 -7.58 -18.12
C SER A 82 4.35 -8.05 -18.17
N MET A 83 3.94 -8.65 -19.30
CA MET A 83 2.60 -9.19 -19.51
C MET A 83 2.69 -10.48 -20.33
N SER A 84 1.60 -11.22 -20.39
CA SER A 84 1.55 -12.42 -21.23
C SER A 84 1.61 -12.05 -22.71
N LEU A 85 2.08 -12.99 -23.52
CA LEU A 85 2.11 -12.80 -24.97
C LEU A 85 0.70 -12.56 -25.53
N GLN A 86 -0.30 -13.21 -24.96
CA GLN A 86 -1.71 -13.03 -25.32
C GLN A 86 -2.21 -11.62 -24.99
N ASP A 87 -1.96 -11.12 -23.78
CA ASP A 87 -2.37 -9.77 -23.38
C ASP A 87 -1.69 -8.70 -24.25
N TYR A 88 -0.42 -8.92 -24.61
CA TYR A 88 0.32 -8.08 -25.54
C TYR A 88 -0.36 -8.03 -26.91
N THR A 89 -0.69 -9.19 -27.48
CA THR A 89 -1.31 -9.25 -28.81
C THR A 89 -2.68 -8.59 -28.81
N ASP A 90 -3.50 -8.88 -27.80
CA ASP A 90 -4.84 -8.32 -27.68
C ASP A 90 -4.79 -6.79 -27.54
N THR A 91 -3.86 -6.29 -26.72
CA THR A 91 -3.64 -4.85 -26.55
C THR A 91 -3.12 -4.22 -27.84
N LYS A 92 -2.18 -4.86 -28.53
CA LYS A 92 -1.65 -4.37 -29.81
C LYS A 92 -2.74 -4.29 -30.87
N THR A 93 -3.55 -5.34 -31.03
CA THR A 93 -4.65 -5.37 -31.99
C THR A 93 -5.72 -4.31 -31.69
N LYS A 94 -6.07 -4.10 -30.41
CA LYS A 94 -6.98 -3.02 -30.01
C LYS A 94 -6.43 -1.64 -30.38
N LEU A 95 -5.17 -1.37 -30.06
CA LEU A 95 -4.54 -0.09 -30.37
C LEU A 95 -4.42 0.14 -31.89
N GLU A 96 -4.14 -0.91 -32.67
CA GLU A 96 -4.10 -0.83 -34.13
C GLU A 96 -5.48 -0.57 -34.73
N ALA A 97 -6.55 -1.15 -34.17
CA ALA A 97 -7.92 -0.88 -34.59
C ALA A 97 -8.32 0.57 -34.26
N GLU A 98 -8.06 1.01 -33.02
CA GLU A 98 -8.33 2.40 -32.61
C GLU A 98 -7.56 3.42 -33.46
N LEU A 99 -6.33 3.11 -33.87
CA LEU A 99 -5.52 3.98 -34.72
C LEU A 99 -6.09 4.13 -36.14
N LYS A 100 -6.76 3.09 -36.67
CA LYS A 100 -7.41 3.13 -37.99
C LYS A 100 -8.60 4.08 -37.99
N ASP A 101 -9.37 4.10 -36.89
CA ASP A 101 -10.58 4.91 -36.74
C ASP A 101 -10.32 6.27 -36.06
N ALA A 102 -9.07 6.59 -35.73
CA ALA A 102 -8.70 7.79 -34.98
C ALA A 102 -8.65 9.08 -35.81
N SER A 103 -9.15 10.17 -35.22
CA SER A 103 -8.91 11.54 -35.69
C SER A 103 -7.43 11.92 -35.59
N GLU A 104 -6.98 12.86 -36.42
CA GLU A 104 -5.58 13.32 -36.49
C GLU A 104 -4.99 13.71 -35.12
N GLU A 105 -5.79 14.33 -34.27
CA GLU A 105 -5.42 14.74 -32.91
C GLU A 105 -5.05 13.55 -32.00
N LYS A 106 -5.73 12.41 -32.16
CA LYS A 106 -5.54 11.21 -31.33
C LYS A 106 -4.47 10.27 -31.88
N ARG A 107 -4.20 10.32 -33.18
CA ARG A 107 -3.21 9.45 -33.86
C ARG A 107 -1.83 9.55 -33.24
N CYS A 108 -1.36 10.77 -32.92
CA CYS A 108 -0.06 10.97 -32.29
C CYS A 108 0.06 10.24 -30.94
N ALA A 109 -0.95 10.40 -30.07
CA ALA A 109 -0.97 9.77 -28.75
C ALA A 109 -1.06 8.24 -28.83
N LEU A 110 -1.89 7.71 -29.73
CA LEU A 110 -2.03 6.27 -29.98
C LEU A 110 -0.74 5.67 -30.55
N THR A 111 -0.10 6.36 -31.48
CA THR A 111 1.19 5.93 -32.06
C THR A 111 2.27 5.85 -30.98
N LEU A 112 2.36 6.84 -30.09
CA LEU A 112 3.29 6.82 -28.97
C LEU A 112 3.01 5.65 -28.01
N ARG A 113 1.73 5.35 -27.75
CA ARG A 113 1.33 4.23 -26.90
C ARG A 113 1.71 2.89 -27.52
N LEU A 114 1.51 2.73 -28.82
CA LEU A 114 1.91 1.53 -29.57
C LEU A 114 3.43 1.36 -29.55
N GLN A 115 4.21 2.42 -29.81
CA GLN A 115 5.67 2.39 -29.70
C GLN A 115 6.15 2.00 -28.29
N LYS A 116 5.49 2.48 -27.24
CA LYS A 116 5.80 2.09 -25.85
C LYS A 116 5.50 0.60 -25.61
N LEU A 117 4.37 0.10 -26.13
CA LEU A 117 4.01 -1.31 -26.03
C LEU A 117 5.04 -2.18 -26.75
N GLU A 118 5.45 -1.82 -27.97
CA GLU A 118 6.45 -2.58 -28.73
C GLU A 118 7.79 -2.70 -28.00
N LYS A 119 8.21 -1.64 -27.29
CA LYS A 119 9.41 -1.68 -26.42
C LYS A 119 9.31 -2.68 -25.27
N THR A 120 8.11 -3.10 -24.90
CA THR A 120 7.88 -4.12 -23.85
C THR A 120 7.70 -5.54 -24.41
N ARG A 121 7.67 -5.73 -25.73
CA ARG A 121 7.45 -7.05 -26.34
C ARG A 121 8.44 -8.11 -25.84
N TRP A 122 9.72 -7.77 -25.78
CA TRP A 122 10.76 -8.70 -25.33
C TRP A 122 10.52 -9.23 -23.91
N MET A 123 9.79 -8.50 -23.06
CA MET A 123 9.48 -8.93 -21.69
C MET A 123 8.46 -10.05 -21.65
N CYS A 124 7.67 -10.24 -22.72
CA CYS A 124 6.65 -11.29 -22.79
C CYS A 124 7.31 -12.67 -22.76
N ASP A 125 8.44 -12.84 -23.44
CA ASP A 125 9.14 -14.12 -23.52
C ASP A 125 9.64 -14.55 -22.12
N SER A 126 10.25 -13.63 -21.37
CA SER A 126 10.66 -13.89 -19.99
C SER A 126 9.48 -14.16 -19.06
N TYR A 127 8.34 -13.51 -19.31
CA TYR A 127 7.13 -13.72 -18.51
C TYR A 127 6.54 -15.11 -18.71
N GLU A 128 6.48 -15.63 -19.94
CA GLU A 128 5.99 -16.99 -20.20
C GLU A 128 6.90 -18.05 -19.58
N VAL A 129 8.23 -17.90 -19.70
CA VAL A 129 9.19 -18.80 -19.05
C VAL A 129 9.00 -18.82 -17.53
N LEU A 130 8.83 -17.65 -16.91
CA LEU A 130 8.58 -17.55 -15.47
C LEU A 130 7.24 -18.18 -15.07
N ARG A 131 6.19 -17.97 -15.87
CA ARG A 131 4.87 -18.56 -15.65
C ARG A 131 4.93 -20.08 -15.72
N ASP A 132 5.65 -20.63 -16.70
CA ASP A 132 5.80 -22.08 -16.85
C ASP A 132 6.63 -22.69 -15.71
N LEU A 133 7.67 -22.00 -15.26
CA LEU A 133 8.48 -22.44 -14.11
C LEU A 133 7.71 -22.39 -12.78
N ALA A 134 6.73 -21.51 -12.66
CA ALA A 134 5.93 -21.34 -11.44
C ALA A 134 4.74 -22.31 -11.33
N ARG A 135 4.48 -23.12 -12.37
CA ARG A 135 3.47 -24.20 -12.35
C ARG A 135 3.99 -25.42 -11.59
#